data_AF-A0A1L9X7R0-F1
#
_entry.id   AF-A0A1L9X7R0-F1
#
_cell.length_a   1.000
_cell.length_b   1.000
_cell.length_c   1.000
_cell.angle_alpha   90.00
_cell.angle_beta   90.00
_cell.angle_gamma   90.00
#
_symmetry.space_group_name_H-M   'P 1'
#
loop_
_entity.id
_entity.type
_entity.pdbx_description
1 polymer ?
#
loop_
_entity_poly.entity_id
_entity_poly.type
_entity_poly.pdbx_seq_one_letter_code
_entity_poly.pdbx_strand_id
1 'polypeptide(L)'
;MRIPSNLSSTLLSSALFLPSLVSALGNFNCKDIIVDKIKYDLSPLGGVHTLYNVVEEPEESATINTTYVLNICSILGKAANREHLKCGTSKNICGFEYRRHANSSVEIDQGFPIAGYDHLGSGSKDTEVTRLKESDSSREGLLIKFAGGSYEDTTGKKHTAKAVIEFNCDPDRSGLEGLRTTNEPVGSEAVLRAREEEGSGNRNSTSSLQFKSFGPVDDDTYVLRLDWATRYACDKYRDDNKGDSSSHWGFFTWLIILLFMCIAAYLIFGSWLNYNRYGARGWDLLPHGDTMRDVPYIFQDWVRRVVNTLQGSGSRGGYSAV
;
A
#
# COMPACT_ATOMS: atom_id res chain seq x y z
N MET A 1 7.26 -52.76 69.07
CA MET A 1 7.25 -51.29 69.17
C MET A 1 8.58 -50.76 68.66
N ARG A 2 8.61 -50.23 67.42
CA ARG A 2 9.55 -49.22 66.87
C ARG A 2 9.40 -49.18 65.34
N ILE A 3 9.09 -47.97 64.86
CA ILE A 3 9.02 -47.51 63.47
C ILE A 3 10.47 -47.22 62.99
N PRO A 4 10.80 -47.41 61.70
CA PRO A 4 11.11 -46.27 60.80
C PRO A 4 10.50 -46.48 59.40
N SER A 5 9.68 -45.56 58.89
CA SER A 5 10.03 -44.35 58.13
C SER A 5 10.80 -44.64 56.83
N ASN A 6 10.08 -44.69 55.70
CA ASN A 6 10.63 -44.33 54.40
C ASN A 6 9.75 -43.27 53.76
N LEU A 7 10.39 -42.14 53.47
CA LEU A 7 9.84 -40.94 52.84
C LEU A 7 9.37 -41.25 51.42
N SER A 8 8.11 -40.93 51.14
CA SER A 8 7.59 -40.80 49.78
C SER A 8 8.00 -39.44 49.22
N SER A 9 8.89 -39.43 48.23
CA SER A 9 9.16 -38.25 47.39
C SER A 9 8.35 -38.36 46.10
N THR A 10 7.10 -37.90 46.13
CA THR A 10 6.30 -37.67 44.92
C THR A 10 6.69 -36.33 44.32
N LEU A 11 7.53 -36.35 43.28
CA LEU A 11 7.74 -35.21 42.39
C LEU A 11 6.48 -35.01 41.53
N LEU A 12 5.67 -34.01 41.86
CA LEU A 12 4.66 -33.47 40.96
C LEU A 12 5.38 -32.73 39.83
N SER A 13 5.53 -33.37 38.67
CA SER A 13 5.88 -32.69 37.42
C SER A 13 4.63 -31.98 36.88
N SER A 14 4.41 -30.75 37.34
CA SER A 14 3.44 -29.82 36.79
C SER A 14 3.91 -29.38 35.40
N ALA A 15 3.49 -30.09 34.36
CA ALA A 15 3.68 -29.66 32.98
C ALA A 15 2.84 -28.39 32.74
N LEU A 16 3.52 -27.24 32.80
CA LEU A 16 3.00 -25.95 32.33
C LEU A 16 2.84 -26.02 30.81
N PHE A 17 1.68 -26.48 30.35
CA PHE A 17 1.21 -26.15 29.01
C PHE A 17 0.94 -24.64 29.00
N LEU A 18 1.88 -23.86 28.50
CA LEU A 18 1.64 -22.47 28.11
C LEU A 18 0.66 -22.51 26.94
N PRO A 19 -0.59 -22.03 27.10
CA PRO A 19 -1.43 -21.78 25.94
C PRO A 19 -0.80 -20.61 25.19
N SER A 20 -0.34 -20.87 23.96
CA SER A 20 -0.03 -19.82 23.00
C SER A 20 -1.24 -18.89 22.92
N LEU A 21 -1.09 -17.66 23.40
CA LEU A 21 -2.11 -16.62 23.33
C LEU A 21 -2.30 -16.22 21.86
N VAL A 22 -3.14 -16.97 21.14
CA VAL A 22 -3.70 -16.51 19.87
C VAL A 22 -4.62 -15.35 20.23
N SER A 23 -4.15 -14.13 19.95
CA SER A 23 -4.96 -12.93 20.09
C SER A 23 -5.99 -12.93 18.95
N ALA A 24 -7.20 -13.40 19.21
CA ALA A 24 -8.34 -13.12 18.36
C ALA A 24 -8.69 -11.63 18.51
N LEU A 25 -8.00 -10.77 17.77
CA LEU A 25 -8.30 -9.35 17.67
C LEU A 25 -9.50 -9.17 16.74
N GLY A 26 -10.69 -9.10 17.34
CA GLY A 26 -11.98 -8.89 16.68
C GLY A 26 -12.18 -7.51 16.02
N ASN A 27 -11.15 -6.95 15.38
CA ASN A 27 -11.26 -5.92 14.33
C ASN A 27 -9.89 -5.81 13.65
N PHE A 28 -9.67 -6.60 12.59
CA PHE A 28 -8.48 -6.48 11.76
C PHE A 28 -8.40 -5.08 11.15
N ASN A 29 -7.43 -4.27 11.60
CA ASN A 29 -7.18 -2.93 11.10
C ASN A 29 -5.87 -2.92 10.32
N CYS A 30 -5.95 -2.76 8.99
CA CYS A 30 -4.78 -2.72 8.10
C CYS A 30 -3.73 -1.68 8.49
N LYS A 31 -4.12 -0.57 9.12
CA LYS A 31 -3.22 0.57 9.41
C LYS A 31 -2.33 0.37 10.65
N ASP A 32 -2.83 -0.43 11.58
CA ASP A 32 -2.28 -0.59 12.92
C ASP A 32 -2.19 -2.07 13.32
N ILE A 33 -1.53 -2.85 12.47
CA ILE A 33 -1.22 -4.26 12.77
C ILE A 33 0.00 -4.29 13.68
N ILE A 34 -0.14 -4.86 14.88
CA ILE A 34 0.95 -4.96 15.86
C ILE A 34 1.18 -6.44 16.18
N VAL A 35 2.34 -6.97 15.80
CA VAL A 35 2.77 -8.34 16.12
C VAL A 35 4.24 -8.29 16.54
N ASP A 36 4.59 -8.97 17.63
CA ASP A 36 5.94 -8.96 18.23
C ASP A 36 6.54 -7.57 18.45
N LYS A 37 5.70 -6.61 18.87
CA LYS A 37 6.08 -5.19 19.08
C LYS A 37 6.49 -4.45 17.80
N ILE A 38 6.37 -5.07 16.62
CA ILE A 38 6.56 -4.44 15.33
C ILE A 38 5.22 -3.99 14.80
N LYS A 39 5.19 -2.77 14.23
CA LYS A 39 3.99 -2.16 13.69
C LYS A 39 4.03 -2.19 12.16
N TYR A 40 2.99 -2.72 11.53
CA TYR A 40 2.83 -2.76 10.09
C TYR A 40 1.66 -1.88 9.65
N ASP A 41 1.70 -1.44 8.39
CA ASP A 41 0.63 -0.68 7.75
C ASP A 41 0.39 -1.22 6.34
N LEU A 42 -0.59 -2.11 6.21
CA LEU A 42 -1.04 -2.68 4.94
C LEU A 42 -2.17 -1.85 4.31
N SER A 43 -2.54 -0.70 4.87
CA SER A 43 -3.59 0.15 4.29
C SER A 43 -3.33 0.62 2.85
N PRO A 44 -2.06 0.80 2.39
CA PRO A 44 -1.79 1.12 0.99
C PRO A 44 -2.13 -0.01 0.01
N LEU A 45 -2.24 -1.26 0.48
CA LEU A 45 -2.72 -2.39 -0.32
C LEU A 45 -4.26 -2.46 -0.36
N GLY A 46 -4.94 -1.53 0.29
CA GLY A 46 -6.39 -1.44 0.28
C GLY A 46 -6.94 -1.23 -1.13
N GLY A 47 -8.15 -1.73 -1.36
CA GLY A 47 -8.80 -1.71 -2.67
C GLY A 47 -9.33 -3.08 -3.07
N VAL A 48 -10.13 -3.10 -4.13
CA VAL A 48 -10.62 -4.35 -4.73
C VAL A 48 -9.60 -4.82 -5.74
N HIS A 49 -9.04 -6.00 -5.49
CA HIS A 49 -8.06 -6.66 -6.34
C HIS A 49 -8.63 -7.95 -6.88
N THR A 50 -8.22 -8.30 -8.10
CA THR A 50 -8.72 -9.48 -8.81
C THR A 50 -7.56 -10.35 -9.25
N LEU A 51 -7.70 -11.66 -9.04
CA LEU A 51 -6.78 -12.70 -9.51
C LEU A 51 -7.56 -13.71 -10.33
N TYR A 52 -6.91 -14.28 -11.32
CA TYR A 52 -7.50 -15.29 -12.19
C TYR A 52 -6.64 -16.56 -12.17
N ASN A 53 -7.29 -17.71 -12.09
CA ASN A 53 -6.67 -19.02 -12.14
C ASN A 53 -7.47 -19.94 -13.06
N VAL A 54 -6.77 -20.76 -13.84
CA VAL A 54 -7.37 -21.78 -14.70
C VAL A 54 -6.80 -23.13 -14.31
N VAL A 55 -7.68 -24.10 -14.05
CA VAL A 55 -7.31 -25.49 -13.82
C VAL A 55 -7.91 -26.33 -14.93
N GLU A 56 -7.06 -27.12 -15.58
CA GLU A 56 -7.52 -28.16 -16.50
C GLU A 56 -7.59 -29.48 -15.73
N GLU A 57 -8.72 -30.18 -15.84
CA GLU A 57 -8.95 -31.51 -15.27
C GLU A 57 -9.16 -32.49 -16.44
N PRO A 58 -8.08 -33.04 -17.02
CA PRO A 58 -8.15 -33.88 -18.22
C PRO A 58 -9.00 -35.15 -18.00
N GLU A 59 -8.98 -35.72 -16.80
CA GLU A 59 -9.72 -36.93 -16.44
C GLU A 59 -11.24 -36.72 -16.52
N GLU A 60 -11.71 -35.53 -16.12
CA GLU A 60 -13.12 -35.15 -16.19
C GLU A 60 -13.47 -34.41 -17.50
N SER A 61 -12.49 -34.25 -18.39
CA SER A 61 -12.57 -33.42 -19.59
C SER A 61 -13.11 -32.01 -19.27
N ALA A 62 -12.67 -31.43 -18.14
CA ALA A 62 -13.19 -30.18 -17.61
C ALA A 62 -12.12 -29.08 -17.57
N THR A 63 -12.55 -27.83 -17.69
CA THR A 63 -11.74 -26.63 -17.45
C THR A 63 -12.46 -25.76 -16.43
N ILE A 64 -11.75 -25.41 -15.37
CA ILE A 64 -12.27 -24.63 -14.25
C ILE A 64 -11.59 -23.26 -14.28
N ASN A 65 -12.39 -22.23 -14.54
CA ASN A 65 -11.95 -20.85 -14.54
C ASN A 65 -12.40 -20.18 -13.25
N THR A 66 -11.47 -19.85 -12.37
CA THR A 66 -11.78 -19.24 -11.08
C THR A 66 -11.21 -17.83 -11.01
N THR A 67 -12.09 -16.86 -10.73
CA THR A 67 -11.68 -15.50 -10.41
C THR A 67 -11.83 -15.25 -8.92
N TYR A 68 -10.73 -14.89 -8.27
CA TYR A 68 -10.74 -14.45 -6.89
C TYR A 68 -10.78 -12.92 -6.82
N VAL A 69 -11.71 -12.38 -6.03
CA VAL A 69 -11.85 -10.95 -5.78
C VAL A 69 -11.65 -10.71 -4.30
N LEU A 70 -10.72 -9.82 -3.94
CA LEU A 70 -10.36 -9.58 -2.55
C LEU A 70 -10.14 -8.10 -2.22
N ASN A 71 -10.48 -7.75 -0.99
CA ASN A 71 -10.11 -6.51 -0.33
C ASN A 71 -9.76 -6.83 1.13
N ILE A 72 -8.47 -6.79 1.45
CA ILE A 72 -7.98 -7.19 2.79
C ILE A 72 -8.37 -6.18 3.87
N CYS A 73 -8.58 -4.90 3.51
CA CYS A 73 -8.82 -3.80 4.44
C CYS A 73 -10.28 -3.40 4.61
N SER A 74 -11.16 -3.78 3.69
CA SER A 74 -12.59 -3.45 3.76
C SER A 74 -13.44 -4.53 3.10
N ILE A 75 -14.75 -4.51 3.36
CA ILE A 75 -15.71 -5.36 2.65
C ILE A 75 -15.73 -5.04 1.14
N LEU A 76 -16.08 -6.03 0.34
CA LEU A 76 -16.16 -5.94 -1.13
C LEU A 76 -17.38 -5.16 -1.62
N GLY A 77 -18.47 -5.12 -0.84
CA GLY A 77 -19.69 -4.44 -1.24
C GLY A 77 -20.21 -4.96 -2.58
N LYS A 78 -20.31 -4.08 -3.58
CA LYS A 78 -20.77 -4.44 -4.93
C LYS A 78 -19.85 -5.45 -5.63
N ALA A 79 -18.55 -5.41 -5.36
CA ALA A 79 -17.56 -6.31 -5.96
C ALA A 79 -17.70 -7.77 -5.49
N ALA A 80 -18.53 -8.04 -4.48
CA ALA A 80 -18.90 -9.40 -4.07
C ALA A 80 -19.95 -10.05 -4.98
N ASN A 81 -20.36 -9.38 -6.06
CA ASN A 81 -21.29 -9.90 -7.06
C ASN A 81 -20.64 -9.82 -8.44
N ARG A 82 -20.82 -10.87 -9.23
CA ARG A 82 -20.37 -10.93 -10.61
C ARG A 82 -21.46 -11.57 -11.45
N GLU A 83 -22.01 -10.81 -12.39
CA GLU A 83 -23.16 -11.22 -13.20
C GLU A 83 -24.32 -11.70 -12.31
N HIS A 84 -24.66 -12.98 -12.37
CA HIS A 84 -25.72 -13.61 -11.59
C HIS A 84 -25.22 -14.24 -10.26
N LEU A 85 -23.89 -14.36 -10.09
CA LEU A 85 -23.24 -14.98 -8.94
C LEU A 85 -23.04 -13.99 -7.79
N LYS A 86 -23.25 -14.46 -6.56
CA LYS A 86 -23.21 -13.63 -5.34
C LYS A 86 -22.50 -14.35 -4.20
N CYS A 87 -21.64 -13.62 -3.49
CA CYS A 87 -20.93 -14.14 -2.31
C CYS A 87 -21.37 -13.48 -0.99
N GLY A 88 -22.16 -12.40 -1.07
CA GLY A 88 -22.54 -11.58 0.09
C GLY A 88 -21.68 -10.33 0.23
N THR A 89 -22.32 -9.17 0.34
CA THR A 89 -21.65 -7.85 0.30
C THR A 89 -20.73 -7.58 1.50
N SER A 90 -20.93 -8.29 2.61
CA SER A 90 -20.13 -8.21 3.83
C SER A 90 -18.81 -9.00 3.76
N LYS A 91 -18.53 -9.68 2.64
CA LYS A 91 -17.33 -10.50 2.48
C LYS A 91 -16.14 -9.67 2.02
N ASN A 92 -14.94 -10.13 2.40
CA ASN A 92 -13.67 -9.53 2.04
C ASN A 92 -13.00 -10.26 0.88
N ILE A 93 -13.23 -11.57 0.76
CA ILE A 93 -12.60 -12.44 -0.24
C ILE A 93 -13.67 -13.37 -0.79
N CYS A 94 -13.78 -13.39 -2.11
CA CYS A 94 -14.79 -14.14 -2.87
C CYS A 94 -14.13 -14.89 -4.02
N GLY A 95 -14.63 -16.08 -4.33
CA GLY A 95 -14.31 -16.83 -5.54
C GLY A 95 -15.52 -16.92 -6.47
N PHE A 96 -15.28 -16.79 -7.77
CA PHE A 96 -16.26 -17.02 -8.82
C PHE A 96 -15.71 -18.08 -9.76
N GLU A 97 -16.28 -19.26 -9.73
CA GLU A 97 -15.86 -20.42 -10.48
C GLU A 97 -16.84 -20.70 -11.61
N TYR A 98 -16.28 -20.93 -12.80
CA TYR A 98 -16.98 -21.33 -14.01
C TYR A 98 -16.35 -22.64 -14.49
N ARG A 99 -17.08 -23.74 -14.36
CA ARG A 99 -16.65 -25.08 -14.80
C ARG A 99 -17.29 -25.41 -16.14
N ARG A 100 -16.46 -25.70 -17.14
CA ARG A 100 -16.87 -26.11 -18.48
C ARG A 100 -16.35 -27.51 -18.78
N HIS A 101 -17.24 -28.44 -19.13
CA HIS A 101 -16.86 -29.74 -19.65
C HIS A 101 -16.76 -29.69 -21.18
N ALA A 102 -15.75 -30.32 -21.77
CA ALA A 102 -15.59 -30.39 -23.23
C ALA A 102 -16.71 -31.22 -23.91
N ASN A 103 -17.28 -32.17 -23.18
CA ASN A 103 -18.25 -33.15 -23.67
C ASN A 103 -19.71 -32.79 -23.37
N SER A 104 -19.97 -31.69 -22.65
CA SER A 104 -21.32 -31.27 -22.32
C SER A 104 -21.46 -29.76 -22.47
N SER A 105 -22.67 -29.29 -22.78
CA SER A 105 -22.98 -27.85 -22.77
C SER A 105 -23.33 -27.34 -21.36
N VAL A 106 -23.11 -28.16 -20.31
CA VAL A 106 -23.46 -27.81 -18.94
C VAL A 106 -22.31 -27.02 -18.35
N GLU A 107 -22.55 -25.73 -18.13
CA GLU A 107 -21.66 -24.81 -17.44
C GLU A 107 -22.13 -24.70 -15.99
N ILE A 108 -21.26 -25.05 -15.04
CA ILE A 108 -21.55 -24.92 -13.60
C ILE A 108 -20.87 -23.65 -13.12
N ASP A 109 -21.70 -22.70 -12.70
CA ASP A 109 -21.25 -21.39 -12.22
C ASP A 109 -21.59 -21.25 -10.75
N GLN A 110 -20.59 -20.92 -9.93
CA GLN A 110 -20.79 -20.68 -8.51
C GLN A 110 -19.97 -19.51 -7.98
N GLY A 111 -20.62 -18.69 -7.15
CA GLY A 111 -19.97 -17.69 -6.32
C GLY A 111 -19.88 -18.20 -4.89
N PHE A 112 -18.68 -18.22 -4.31
CA PHE A 112 -18.47 -18.71 -2.95
C PHE A 112 -17.68 -17.72 -2.09
N PRO A 113 -18.13 -17.45 -0.85
CA PRO A 113 -17.41 -16.60 0.08
C PRO A 113 -16.21 -17.34 0.69
N ILE A 114 -15.02 -16.75 0.63
CA ILE A 114 -13.81 -17.35 1.20
C ILE A 114 -13.51 -16.79 2.59
N ALA A 115 -13.72 -15.49 2.78
CA ALA A 115 -13.55 -14.85 4.08
C ALA A 115 -14.35 -13.55 4.22
N GLY A 116 -14.71 -13.21 5.45
CA GLY A 116 -15.34 -11.95 5.81
C GLY A 116 -16.46 -12.12 6.82
N TYR A 117 -17.20 -11.04 7.09
CA TYR A 117 -18.19 -11.02 8.16
C TYR A 117 -19.43 -11.87 7.84
N ASP A 118 -20.07 -12.39 8.87
CA ASP A 118 -21.36 -13.04 8.74
C ASP A 118 -22.47 -12.08 8.32
N HIS A 119 -23.54 -12.66 7.75
CA HIS A 119 -24.65 -12.00 7.07
C HIS A 119 -25.40 -10.95 7.92
N LEU A 120 -25.25 -10.98 9.26
CA LEU A 120 -25.85 -10.03 10.19
C LEU A 120 -24.90 -8.88 10.61
N GLY A 121 -23.68 -8.82 10.07
CA GLY A 121 -22.64 -7.88 10.53
C GLY A 121 -22.18 -8.13 11.98
N SER A 122 -22.72 -9.18 12.61
CA SER A 122 -22.37 -9.67 13.93
C SER A 122 -21.64 -11.00 13.74
N GLY A 123 -20.32 -10.96 13.88
CA GLY A 123 -19.43 -12.09 13.72
C GLY A 123 -17.99 -11.59 13.72
N SER A 124 -17.11 -12.20 14.49
CA SER A 124 -15.69 -11.87 14.44
C SER A 124 -15.15 -12.32 13.09
N LYS A 125 -14.57 -11.38 12.34
CA LYS A 125 -13.65 -11.73 11.26
C LYS A 125 -12.44 -12.38 11.95
N ASP A 126 -12.47 -13.69 12.14
CA ASP A 126 -11.39 -14.43 12.78
C ASP A 126 -10.16 -14.29 11.90
N THR A 127 -9.31 -13.34 12.30
CA THR A 127 -8.09 -12.99 11.60
C THR A 127 -6.93 -13.31 12.51
N GLU A 128 -6.08 -14.22 12.07
CA GLU A 128 -4.83 -14.54 12.76
C GLU A 128 -3.69 -13.90 12.00
N VAL A 129 -2.85 -13.14 12.70
CA VAL A 129 -1.65 -12.52 12.14
C VAL A 129 -0.45 -13.09 12.89
N THR A 130 0.51 -13.63 12.15
CA THR A 130 1.78 -14.16 12.67
C THR A 130 2.92 -13.68 11.80
N ARG A 131 4.14 -13.64 12.33
CA ARG A 131 5.31 -13.26 11.53
C ARG A 131 5.89 -14.48 10.84
N LEU A 132 6.29 -14.32 9.58
CA LEU A 132 6.97 -15.41 8.84
C LEU A 132 8.28 -15.82 9.51
N LYS A 133 8.90 -14.90 10.25
CA LYS A 133 10.14 -15.15 11.00
C LYS A 133 9.99 -16.17 12.14
N GLU A 134 8.77 -16.39 12.63
CA GLU A 134 8.49 -17.41 13.65
C GLU A 134 8.67 -18.83 13.09
N SER A 135 8.34 -19.05 11.82
CA SER A 135 8.48 -20.35 11.15
C SER A 135 9.82 -20.49 10.43
N ASP A 136 10.34 -19.41 9.83
CA ASP A 136 11.62 -19.39 9.14
C ASP A 136 12.36 -18.07 9.42
N SER A 137 13.45 -18.16 10.17
CA SER A 137 14.26 -17.01 10.58
C SER A 137 14.82 -16.17 9.42
N SER A 138 14.90 -16.74 8.21
CA SER A 138 15.39 -16.07 6.99
C SER A 138 14.29 -15.28 6.27
N ARG A 139 13.02 -15.53 6.58
CA ARG A 139 11.87 -14.91 5.93
C ARG A 139 11.37 -13.72 6.74
N GLU A 140 11.18 -12.60 6.05
CA GLU A 140 10.61 -11.38 6.60
C GLU A 140 9.24 -11.12 6.00
N GLY A 141 8.26 -10.77 6.83
CA GLY A 141 6.88 -10.58 6.40
C GLY A 141 5.83 -11.08 7.38
N LEU A 142 4.58 -11.15 6.91
CA LEU A 142 3.41 -11.52 7.69
C LEU A 142 2.66 -12.69 7.04
N LEU A 143 2.23 -13.64 7.87
CA LEU A 143 1.22 -14.64 7.51
C LEU A 143 -0.12 -14.21 8.11
N ILE A 144 -1.09 -13.91 7.24
CA ILE A 144 -2.44 -13.52 7.68
C ILE A 144 -3.44 -14.57 7.23
N LYS A 145 -4.17 -15.13 8.19
CA LYS A 145 -5.27 -16.05 7.94
C LYS A 145 -6.59 -15.31 8.10
N PHE A 146 -7.47 -15.44 7.12
CA PHE A 146 -8.83 -14.89 7.13
C PHE A 146 -9.84 -16.04 7.09
N ALA A 147 -10.85 -15.99 7.93
CA ALA A 147 -11.94 -16.97 7.97
C ALA A 147 -13.33 -16.33 7.77
N GLY A 148 -14.38 -17.13 7.96
CA GLY A 148 -15.79 -16.71 7.80
C GLY A 148 -16.37 -16.96 6.41
N GLY A 149 -15.78 -17.88 5.64
CA GLY A 149 -16.28 -18.32 4.34
C GLY A 149 -16.85 -19.74 4.34
N SER A 150 -17.46 -20.12 3.23
CA SER A 150 -17.98 -21.45 2.96
C SER A 150 -17.83 -21.80 1.49
N TYR A 151 -17.48 -23.04 1.19
CA TYR A 151 -17.39 -23.58 -0.16
C TYR A 151 -18.28 -24.82 -0.28
N GLU A 152 -19.00 -24.95 -1.38
CA GLU A 152 -19.80 -26.13 -1.69
C GLU A 152 -19.11 -26.91 -2.79
N ASP A 153 -18.78 -28.18 -2.54
CA ASP A 153 -18.11 -29.00 -3.53
C ASP A 153 -19.08 -29.56 -4.58
N THR A 154 -18.56 -30.29 -5.56
CA THR A 154 -19.35 -30.90 -6.64
C THR A 154 -20.37 -31.93 -6.14
N THR A 155 -20.24 -32.42 -4.90
CA THR A 155 -21.19 -33.34 -4.27
C THR A 155 -22.33 -32.62 -3.53
N GLY A 156 -22.25 -31.28 -3.42
CA GLY A 156 -23.17 -30.46 -2.63
C GLY A 156 -22.82 -30.43 -1.13
N LYS A 157 -21.67 -30.98 -0.72
CA LYS A 157 -21.22 -30.91 0.67
C LYS A 157 -20.65 -29.52 0.93
N LYS A 158 -21.09 -28.91 2.03
CA LYS A 158 -20.60 -27.60 2.48
C LYS A 158 -19.37 -27.76 3.37
N HIS A 159 -18.35 -26.99 3.05
CA HIS A 159 -17.07 -26.91 3.73
C HIS A 159 -16.84 -25.50 4.24
N THR A 160 -16.04 -25.39 5.30
CA THR A 160 -15.55 -24.09 5.76
C THR A 160 -14.48 -23.59 4.79
N ALA A 161 -14.57 -22.34 4.36
CA ALA A 161 -13.53 -21.72 3.53
C ALA A 161 -12.71 -20.71 4.35
N LYS A 162 -11.40 -20.69 4.10
CA LYS A 162 -10.43 -19.76 4.69
C LYS A 162 -9.47 -19.27 3.62
N ALA A 163 -8.86 -18.12 3.84
CA ALA A 163 -7.72 -17.63 3.06
C ALA A 163 -6.48 -17.51 3.94
N VAL A 164 -5.33 -17.83 3.38
CA VAL A 164 -4.01 -17.65 3.98
C VAL A 164 -3.19 -16.84 3.00
N ILE A 165 -2.80 -15.63 3.41
CA ILE A 165 -2.00 -14.72 2.58
C ILE A 165 -0.63 -14.54 3.23
N GLU A 166 0.42 -14.91 2.50
CA GLU A 166 1.81 -14.68 2.88
C GLU A 166 2.29 -13.37 2.28
N PHE A 167 2.37 -12.33 3.10
CA PHE A 167 2.95 -11.05 2.73
C PHE A 167 4.46 -11.13 2.89
N ASN A 168 5.19 -11.26 1.79
CA ASN A 168 6.65 -11.32 1.80
C ASN A 168 7.23 -9.90 1.70
N CYS A 169 8.21 -9.58 2.54
CA CYS A 169 8.93 -8.31 2.45
C CYS A 169 9.68 -8.23 1.12
N ASP A 170 9.34 -7.22 0.34
CA ASP A 170 10.08 -6.81 -0.86
C ASP A 170 10.19 -5.28 -0.86
N PRO A 171 11.35 -4.71 -0.49
CA PRO A 171 11.54 -3.26 -0.39
C PRO A 171 11.27 -2.50 -1.69
N ASP A 172 11.46 -3.15 -2.84
CA ASP A 172 11.38 -2.52 -4.15
C ASP A 172 9.95 -2.50 -4.69
N ARG A 173 9.07 -3.36 -4.15
CA ARG A 173 7.68 -3.47 -4.61
C ARG A 173 6.69 -2.77 -3.69
N SER A 174 5.76 -2.02 -4.26
CA SER A 174 4.59 -1.50 -3.55
C SER A 174 3.63 -2.63 -3.16
N GLY A 175 3.53 -3.67 -3.98
CA GLY A 175 2.52 -4.72 -3.87
C GLY A 175 1.33 -4.51 -4.81
N LEU A 176 1.28 -3.40 -5.56
CA LEU A 176 0.22 -3.12 -6.53
C LEU A 176 0.62 -3.44 -7.98
N GLU A 177 1.84 -3.92 -8.20
CA GLU A 177 2.36 -4.27 -9.52
C GLU A 177 1.56 -5.42 -10.14
N GLY A 178 1.10 -5.22 -11.38
CA GLY A 178 0.32 -6.22 -12.11
C GLY A 178 -1.13 -6.38 -11.65
N LEU A 179 -1.60 -5.56 -10.70
CA LEU A 179 -2.98 -5.59 -10.23
C LEU A 179 -3.88 -4.70 -11.09
N ARG A 180 -5.00 -5.27 -11.54
CA ARG A 180 -6.10 -4.51 -12.14
C ARG A 180 -7.01 -3.97 -11.03
N THR A 181 -7.03 -2.66 -10.84
CA THR A 181 -8.04 -2.02 -10.00
C THR A 181 -9.27 -1.72 -10.85
N THR A 182 -10.46 -2.09 -10.37
CA THR A 182 -11.74 -1.98 -11.11
C THR A 182 -12.20 -0.54 -11.36
N ASN A 183 -11.39 0.47 -11.04
CA ASN A 183 -11.69 1.89 -11.24
C ASN A 183 -11.19 2.41 -12.59
N GLU A 184 -10.51 1.59 -13.40
CA GLU A 184 -10.13 2.00 -14.74
C GLU A 184 -11.28 1.75 -15.73
N PRO A 185 -11.82 2.79 -16.40
CA PRO A 185 -12.84 2.61 -17.41
C PRO A 185 -12.29 1.74 -18.54
N VAL A 186 -13.07 0.71 -18.91
CA VAL A 186 -12.81 -0.17 -20.05
C VAL A 186 -12.65 0.71 -21.30
N GLY A 187 -11.42 0.87 -21.79
CA GLY A 187 -11.11 1.66 -22.99
C GLY A 187 -10.21 2.88 -22.80
N SER A 188 -9.60 3.11 -21.63
CA SER A 188 -8.54 4.12 -21.51
C SER A 188 -7.29 3.70 -22.29
N GLU A 189 -6.56 4.65 -22.88
CA GLU A 189 -5.29 4.38 -23.57
C GLU A 189 -4.27 3.62 -22.71
N ALA A 190 -4.39 3.64 -21.37
CA ALA A 190 -3.56 2.88 -20.45
C ALA A 190 -3.77 1.34 -20.60
N VAL A 191 -5.01 0.89 -20.84
CA VAL A 191 -5.33 -0.53 -21.05
C VAL A 191 -4.82 -1.02 -22.41
N LEU A 192 -4.80 -0.16 -23.42
CA LEU A 192 -4.22 -0.46 -24.74
C LEU A 192 -2.69 -0.48 -24.69
N ARG A 193 -2.05 0.47 -23.99
CA ARG A 193 -0.60 0.46 -23.76
C ARG A 193 -0.14 -0.76 -22.95
N ALA A 194 -0.89 -1.18 -21.94
CA ALA A 194 -0.62 -2.42 -21.20
C ALA A 194 -0.67 -3.68 -22.09
N ARG A 195 -1.45 -3.66 -23.18
CA ARG A 195 -1.52 -4.77 -24.16
C ARG A 195 -0.42 -4.69 -25.22
N GLU A 196 0.09 -3.50 -25.53
CA GLU A 196 1.20 -3.28 -26.46
C GLU A 196 2.57 -3.58 -25.82
N GLU A 197 2.72 -3.36 -24.51
CA GLU A 197 3.95 -3.67 -23.76
C GLU A 197 4.19 -5.18 -23.54
N GLU A 198 3.17 -6.03 -23.69
CA GLU A 198 3.35 -7.50 -23.67
C GLU A 198 4.09 -8.04 -24.92
N GLY A 199 4.29 -7.21 -25.95
CA GLY A 199 4.86 -7.62 -27.24
C GLY A 199 6.39 -7.57 -27.35
N SER A 200 7.13 -6.94 -26.43
CA SER A 200 8.58 -6.79 -26.60
C SER A 200 9.34 -6.47 -25.31
N GLY A 201 9.95 -7.50 -24.70
CA GLY A 201 11.10 -7.30 -23.81
C GLY A 201 11.10 -8.11 -22.51
N ASN A 202 11.80 -9.26 -22.53
CA ASN A 202 12.57 -9.85 -21.43
C ASN A 202 11.99 -9.79 -19.97
N ARG A 203 11.17 -10.79 -19.63
CA ARG A 203 10.99 -11.48 -18.31
C ARG A 203 11.53 -10.78 -17.03
N ASN A 204 10.64 -10.09 -16.30
CA ASN A 204 10.43 -10.22 -14.84
C ASN A 204 9.41 -9.25 -14.20
N SER A 205 8.44 -8.69 -14.94
CA SER A 205 7.33 -7.96 -14.32
C SER A 205 6.21 -8.92 -13.86
N THR A 206 6.53 -9.87 -12.98
CA THR A 206 5.53 -10.73 -12.36
C THR A 206 4.63 -9.93 -11.42
N SER A 207 3.31 -10.16 -11.44
CA SER A 207 2.38 -9.58 -10.46
C SER A 207 2.89 -9.81 -9.03
N SER A 208 2.75 -8.79 -8.17
CA SER A 208 3.16 -8.88 -6.76
C SER A 208 2.25 -9.77 -5.93
N LEU A 209 0.96 -9.82 -6.29
CA LEU A 209 0.00 -10.75 -5.73
C LEU A 209 -0.14 -11.97 -6.65
N GLN A 210 0.04 -13.16 -6.09
CA GLN A 210 0.10 -14.42 -6.82
C GLN A 210 -0.80 -15.47 -6.17
N PHE A 211 -1.50 -16.22 -7.02
CA PHE A 211 -2.22 -17.42 -6.60
C PHE A 211 -1.23 -18.58 -6.36
N LYS A 212 -1.39 -19.31 -5.26
CA LYS A 212 -0.64 -20.55 -5.01
C LYS A 212 -1.52 -21.78 -5.20
N SER A 213 -2.63 -21.83 -4.48
CA SER A 213 -3.51 -22.99 -4.50
C SER A 213 -4.87 -22.66 -3.88
N PHE A 214 -5.87 -23.44 -4.25
CA PHE A 214 -7.13 -23.54 -3.53
C PHE A 214 -7.52 -25.01 -3.49
N GLY A 215 -7.80 -25.52 -2.29
CA GLY A 215 -8.14 -26.93 -2.14
C GLY A 215 -8.35 -27.33 -0.69
N PRO A 216 -8.75 -28.59 -0.46
CA PRO A 216 -8.97 -29.11 0.87
C PRO A 216 -7.64 -29.25 1.62
N VAL A 217 -7.64 -28.88 2.89
CA VAL A 217 -6.54 -29.19 3.83
C VAL A 217 -6.93 -30.37 4.72
N ASP A 218 -8.21 -30.43 5.09
CA ASP A 218 -8.85 -31.50 5.85
C ASP A 218 -10.25 -31.76 5.24
N ASP A 219 -10.98 -32.77 5.74
CA ASP A 219 -12.28 -33.22 5.20
C ASP A 219 -13.41 -32.16 5.17
N ASP A 220 -13.24 -31.07 5.93
CA ASP A 220 -14.26 -30.03 6.13
C ASP A 220 -13.75 -28.61 5.84
N THR A 221 -12.48 -28.44 5.46
CA THR A 221 -11.87 -27.10 5.30
C THR A 221 -11.13 -26.94 3.97
N TYR A 222 -11.53 -25.92 3.22
CA TYR A 222 -10.86 -25.44 2.01
C TYR A 222 -10.05 -24.18 2.30
N VAL A 223 -8.84 -24.11 1.76
CA VAL A 223 -7.93 -22.98 1.99
C VAL A 223 -7.43 -22.39 0.69
N LEU A 224 -7.70 -21.10 0.48
CA LEU A 224 -7.06 -20.28 -0.55
C LEU A 224 -5.69 -19.80 -0.05
N ARG A 225 -4.62 -20.13 -0.77
CA ARG A 225 -3.26 -19.68 -0.47
C ARG A 225 -2.81 -18.66 -1.50
N LEU A 226 -2.37 -17.49 -1.03
CA LEU A 226 -1.87 -16.39 -1.86
C LEU A 226 -0.51 -15.93 -1.35
N ASP A 227 0.37 -15.55 -2.26
CA ASP A 227 1.61 -14.84 -1.94
C ASP A 227 1.49 -13.38 -2.37
N TRP A 228 1.94 -12.45 -1.53
CA TRP A 228 1.90 -11.02 -1.82
C TRP A 228 3.24 -10.37 -1.47
N ALA A 229 4.06 -10.05 -2.47
CA ALA A 229 5.31 -9.33 -2.28
C ALA A 229 5.04 -7.82 -2.09
N THR A 230 5.54 -7.22 -1.01
CA THR A 230 5.33 -5.79 -0.72
C THR A 230 6.30 -5.24 0.31
N ARG A 231 6.70 -3.98 0.13
CA ARG A 231 7.51 -3.23 1.10
C ARG A 231 6.80 -3.00 2.43
N TYR A 232 5.47 -3.01 2.44
CA TYR A 232 4.67 -2.77 3.64
C TYR A 232 4.72 -3.93 4.64
N ALA A 233 5.25 -5.08 4.22
CA ALA A 233 5.46 -6.26 5.05
C ALA A 233 6.87 -6.31 5.69
N CYS A 234 7.76 -5.37 5.36
CA CYS A 234 9.09 -5.31 5.96
C CYS A 234 9.04 -4.72 7.38
N ASP A 235 9.76 -5.34 8.31
CA ASP A 235 9.84 -5.00 9.74
C ASP A 235 10.21 -3.53 9.96
N LYS A 236 11.14 -3.01 9.13
CA LYS A 236 11.73 -1.67 9.28
C LYS A 236 11.13 -0.61 8.37
N TYR A 237 10.17 -0.97 7.51
CA TYR A 237 9.62 -0.04 6.52
C TYR A 237 9.13 1.27 7.15
N ARG A 238 8.40 1.19 8.27
CA ARG A 238 7.88 2.37 8.96
C ARG A 238 8.95 3.18 9.69
N ASP A 239 10.03 2.56 10.14
CA ASP A 239 11.08 3.26 10.88
C ASP A 239 12.04 3.96 9.93
N ASP A 240 12.36 3.32 8.81
CA ASP A 240 13.16 3.92 7.73
C ASP A 240 12.41 5.10 7.07
N ASN A 241 11.09 5.02 6.96
CA ASN A 241 10.24 6.10 6.40
C ASN A 241 9.65 7.06 7.46
N LYS A 242 10.03 6.93 8.74
CA LYS A 242 9.70 7.92 9.79
C LYS A 242 10.66 9.11 9.79
N GLY A 243 11.78 9.02 9.06
CA GLY A 243 12.61 10.16 8.70
C GLY A 243 11.99 10.86 7.49
N ASP A 244 11.85 12.18 7.58
CA ASP A 244 11.54 13.10 6.47
C ASP A 244 10.06 13.42 6.15
N SER A 245 9.19 13.36 7.15
CA SER A 245 7.94 14.16 7.13
C SER A 245 8.09 15.54 7.77
N SER A 246 9.31 16.08 7.86
CA SER A 246 9.49 17.53 7.94
C SER A 246 9.67 18.02 6.52
N SER A 247 8.64 18.68 5.99
CA SER A 247 8.74 19.49 4.79
C SER A 247 9.91 20.46 4.98
N HIS A 248 11.08 20.09 4.45
CA HIS A 248 12.31 20.85 4.56
C HIS A 248 12.04 22.12 3.75
N TRP A 249 11.65 23.20 4.44
CA TRP A 249 11.58 24.53 3.85
C TRP A 249 12.96 24.80 3.25
N GLY A 250 13.05 24.65 1.92
CA GLY A 250 14.33 24.49 1.25
C GLY A 250 15.31 25.60 1.57
N PHE A 251 16.60 25.33 1.36
CA PHE A 251 17.72 26.27 1.48
C PHE A 251 17.39 27.70 0.99
N PHE A 252 16.63 27.82 -0.11
CA PHE A 252 16.22 29.11 -0.66
C PHE A 252 15.24 29.90 0.23
N THR A 253 14.30 29.23 0.91
CA THR A 253 13.36 29.93 1.80
C THR A 253 14.08 30.45 3.05
N TRP A 254 15.04 29.70 3.58
CA TRP A 254 15.86 30.15 4.71
C TRP A 254 16.77 31.33 4.33
N LEU A 255 17.39 31.28 3.14
CA LEU A 255 18.19 32.38 2.62
C LEU A 255 17.34 33.65 2.42
N ILE A 256 16.11 33.52 1.93
CA ILE A 256 15.18 34.64 1.76
C ILE A 256 14.79 35.25 3.12
N ILE A 257 14.54 34.42 4.14
CA ILE A 257 14.23 34.91 5.49
C ILE A 257 15.42 35.67 6.09
N LEU A 258 16.64 35.14 5.96
CA LEU A 258 17.84 35.84 6.44
C LEU A 258 18.07 37.15 5.70
N LEU A 259 17.94 37.16 4.38
CA LEU A 259 18.04 38.38 3.58
C LEU A 259 17.01 39.42 4.04
N PHE A 260 15.76 39.00 4.24
CA PHE A 260 14.70 39.88 4.74
C PHE A 260 15.01 40.44 6.12
N MET A 261 15.51 39.60 7.04
CA MET A 261 15.92 40.04 8.38
C MET A 261 17.07 41.04 8.35
N CYS A 262 18.07 40.84 7.49
CA CYS A 262 19.18 41.78 7.31
C CYS A 262 18.69 43.12 6.74
N ILE A 263 17.82 43.10 5.73
CA ILE A 263 17.23 44.32 5.14
C ILE A 263 16.38 45.05 6.19
N ALA A 264 15.53 44.34 6.93
CA ALA A 264 14.71 44.94 7.99
C ALA A 264 15.58 45.58 9.08
N ALA A 265 16.62 44.89 9.53
CA ALA A 265 17.57 45.43 10.51
C ALA A 265 18.29 46.69 9.99
N TYR A 266 18.71 46.68 8.73
CA TYR A 266 19.33 47.83 8.07
C TYR A 266 18.40 49.04 8.00
N LEU A 267 17.13 48.83 7.62
CA LEU A 267 16.14 49.91 7.54
C LEU A 267 15.78 50.48 8.91
N ILE A 268 15.55 49.62 9.92
CA ILE A 268 15.21 50.07 11.27
C ILE A 268 16.37 50.84 11.89
N PHE A 269 17.59 50.30 11.85
CA PHE A 269 18.75 50.93 12.47
C PHE A 269 19.19 52.19 11.71
N GLY A 270 19.18 52.14 10.37
CA GLY A 270 19.48 53.30 9.53
C GLY A 270 18.47 54.42 9.71
N SER A 271 17.18 54.11 9.74
CA SER A 271 16.11 55.08 10.01
C SER A 271 16.22 55.68 11.40
N TRP A 272 16.58 54.89 12.42
CA TRP A 272 16.76 55.37 13.79
C TRP A 272 17.97 56.31 13.92
N LEU A 273 19.11 55.98 13.29
CA LEU A 273 20.27 56.87 13.24
C LEU A 273 19.95 58.17 12.49
N ASN A 274 19.25 58.09 11.36
CA ASN A 274 18.91 59.26 10.55
C ASN A 274 17.93 60.19 11.28
N TYR A 275 16.97 59.61 12.01
CA TYR A 275 16.04 60.33 12.86
C TYR A 275 16.73 61.03 14.04
N ASN A 276 17.56 60.31 14.79
CA ASN A 276 18.15 60.82 16.03
C ASN A 276 19.33 61.78 15.80
N ARG A 277 20.12 61.58 14.73
CA ARG A 277 21.33 62.37 14.50
C ARG A 277 21.12 63.52 13.51
N TYR A 278 20.24 63.36 12.53
CA TYR A 278 20.04 64.33 11.45
C TYR A 278 18.64 64.98 11.45
N GLY A 279 17.71 64.50 12.29
CA GLY A 279 16.37 65.10 12.43
C GLY A 279 15.51 64.97 11.15
N ALA A 280 15.90 64.10 10.23
CA ALA A 280 15.23 63.84 8.97
C ALA A 280 13.78 63.39 9.20
N ARG A 281 12.86 63.81 8.34
CA ARG A 281 11.43 63.45 8.40
C ARG A 281 10.93 63.06 7.02
N GLY A 282 10.02 62.08 6.98
CA GLY A 282 9.43 61.61 5.73
C GLY A 282 10.36 60.68 4.95
N TRP A 283 10.47 60.88 3.64
CA TRP A 283 11.15 59.96 2.72
C TRP A 283 12.69 59.97 2.82
N ASP A 284 13.25 60.98 3.50
CA ASP A 284 14.69 61.13 3.79
C ASP A 284 15.18 60.21 4.94
N LEU A 285 14.26 59.46 5.56
CA LEU A 285 14.58 58.55 6.66
C LEU A 285 15.21 57.23 6.18
N LEU A 286 15.05 56.90 4.89
CA LEU A 286 15.59 55.68 4.30
C LEU A 286 17.05 55.91 3.87
N PRO A 287 18.02 55.17 4.43
CA PRO A 287 19.41 55.28 4.02
C PRO A 287 19.55 54.90 2.54
N HIS A 288 20.08 55.82 1.72
CA HIS A 288 20.17 55.73 0.26
C HIS A 288 18.81 55.67 -0.48
N GLY A 289 17.78 56.37 0.02
CA GLY A 289 16.45 56.45 -0.62
C GLY A 289 16.46 56.89 -2.09
N ASP A 290 17.43 57.72 -2.50
CA ASP A 290 17.62 58.11 -3.90
C ASP A 290 17.86 56.90 -4.82
N THR A 291 18.63 55.90 -4.35
CA THR A 291 18.87 54.68 -5.12
C THR A 291 17.66 53.74 -5.16
N MET A 292 16.85 53.70 -4.09
CA MET A 292 15.61 52.90 -4.07
C MET A 292 14.55 53.44 -5.01
N ARG A 293 14.56 54.75 -5.28
CA ARG A 293 13.66 55.37 -6.26
C ARG A 293 13.98 54.95 -7.69
N ASP A 294 15.24 54.60 -7.95
CA ASP A 294 15.73 54.20 -9.28
C ASP A 294 15.62 52.68 -9.55
N VAL A 295 15.48 51.85 -8.50
CA VAL A 295 15.29 50.40 -8.58
C VAL A 295 14.20 49.95 -9.56
N PRO A 296 12.97 50.52 -9.57
CA PRO A 296 11.93 50.07 -10.52
C PRO A 296 12.34 50.29 -11.98
N TYR A 297 13.08 51.36 -12.27
CA TYR A 297 13.55 51.66 -13.64
C TYR A 297 14.70 50.73 -14.05
N ILE A 298 15.62 50.43 -13.13
CA ILE A 298 16.73 49.48 -13.37
C ILE A 298 16.21 48.05 -13.55
N PHE A 299 15.20 47.64 -12.79
CA PHE A 299 14.59 46.33 -12.91
C PHE A 299 13.82 46.18 -14.23
N GLN A 300 13.11 47.21 -14.68
CA GLN A 300 12.45 47.21 -16.00
C GLN A 300 13.46 47.05 -17.14
N ASP A 301 14.60 47.73 -17.07
CA ASP A 301 15.67 47.61 -18.08
C ASP A 301 16.37 46.24 -18.03
N TRP A 302 16.54 45.66 -16.84
CA TRP A 302 17.06 44.30 -16.70
C TRP A 302 16.09 43.27 -17.28
N VAL A 303 14.80 43.34 -16.95
CA VAL A 303 13.76 42.44 -17.50
C VAL A 303 13.67 42.59 -19.02
N ARG A 304 13.70 43.81 -19.58
CA ARG A 304 13.72 44.02 -21.04
C ARG A 304 14.94 43.39 -21.69
N ARG A 305 16.13 43.51 -21.09
CA ARG A 305 17.36 42.89 -21.61
C ARG A 305 17.34 41.37 -21.50
N VAL A 306 16.80 40.81 -20.41
CA VAL A 306 16.65 39.36 -20.21
C VAL A 306 15.64 38.77 -21.21
N VAL A 307 14.51 39.46 -21.44
CA VAL A 307 13.51 39.06 -22.45
C VAL A 307 14.10 39.12 -23.86
N ASN A 308 14.83 40.19 -24.19
CA ASN A 308 15.51 40.31 -25.50
C ASN A 308 16.63 39.28 -25.69
N THR A 309 17.26 38.81 -24.62
CA THR A 309 18.30 37.77 -24.66
C THR A 309 17.69 36.37 -24.81
N LEU A 310 16.51 36.12 -24.22
CA LEU A 310 15.81 34.83 -24.28
C LEU A 310 14.93 34.67 -25.53
N GLN A 311 14.51 35.76 -26.20
CA GLN A 311 13.75 35.70 -27.45
C GLN A 311 14.61 35.53 -28.72
N GLY A 312 15.93 35.50 -28.61
CA GLY A 312 16.83 34.99 -29.67
C GLY A 312 17.14 35.96 -30.83
N SER A 313 18.44 36.28 -30.95
CA SER A 313 19.22 36.50 -32.18
C SER A 313 18.45 36.76 -33.50
N GLY A 314 18.24 38.04 -33.83
CA GLY A 314 18.13 38.51 -35.21
C GLY A 314 19.49 38.95 -35.74
N SER A 315 20.13 38.10 -36.55
CA SER A 315 21.34 38.40 -37.32
C SER A 315 21.18 39.63 -38.22
N ARG A 316 22.10 40.62 -38.11
CA ARG A 316 22.48 41.68 -39.08
C ARG A 316 23.42 42.67 -38.36
N GLY A 317 24.68 42.95 -38.69
CA GLY A 317 25.56 42.67 -39.83
C GLY A 317 26.32 43.95 -40.20
N GLY A 318 27.65 44.00 -40.01
CA GLY A 318 28.62 45.04 -40.49
C GLY A 318 28.44 46.44 -39.89
N TYR A 319 29.45 47.27 -39.59
CA TYR A 319 30.74 47.51 -40.24
C TYR A 319 31.82 47.88 -39.21
N SER A 320 33.02 47.37 -39.43
CA SER A 320 34.26 48.08 -39.10
C SER A 320 34.48 49.16 -40.15
N ALA A 321 34.64 50.41 -39.75
CA ALA A 321 35.37 51.41 -40.52
C ALA A 321 36.19 52.27 -39.56
N VAL A 322 37.43 52.46 -40.01
CA VAL A 322 38.59 53.21 -39.50
C VAL A 322 38.34 54.45 -38.65
#